data_AF-A0A7T8QW01-F1
#
_entry.id   AF-A0A7T8QW01-F1
#
_cell.length_a   1.000
_cell.length_b   1.000
_cell.length_c   1.000
_cell.angle_alpha   90.00
_cell.angle_beta   90.00
_cell.angle_gamma   90.00
#
_symmetry.space_group_name_H-M   'P 1'
#
loop_
_entity.id
_entity.type
_entity.pdbx_description
1 polymer ?
#
loop_
_entity_poly.entity_id
_entity_poly.type
_entity_poly.pdbx_seq_one_letter_code
_entity_poly.pdbx_strand_id
1 'polypeptide(L)'
;VVDDRLPVRRDEPLYLKSNSTLEFWPSLLEKAYAKAKGSYEQLNHWAPLMAALSSRVGFRNGGRAGCRQAIFDVLRALRVGNIVLASPPPKTREDKLRLAEASELGLQVKHIYRVTQVANLGQERQLIRVKDCSKSSVSIWIGAWHPKDARWSSIPEEIRRELDSETFHDGGFWMAYGDFLKYFKVKKATFCVQKTLDICHIGNGIDSSASFRGRWEIDHNAGGVLKGDFRNYAHNPQCFIQLDDPDYRDPLSRCSAIISLMQKRKDHCRAKGKTKVSYL
;
A
#
# COMPACT_ATOMS: atom_id res chain seq x y z
N VAL A 1 -7.46 0.69 -27.12
CA VAL A 1 -8.89 0.50 -27.49
C VAL A 1 -9.26 -0.97 -27.41
N VAL A 2 -10.39 -1.28 -26.78
CA VAL A 2 -10.99 -2.62 -26.65
C VAL A 2 -12.47 -2.56 -27.05
N ASP A 3 -13.01 -3.65 -27.59
CA ASP A 3 -14.46 -3.82 -27.74
C ASP A 3 -15.12 -4.25 -26.42
N ASP A 4 -16.44 -4.41 -26.43
CA ASP A 4 -17.30 -4.74 -25.27
C ASP A 4 -17.55 -6.24 -25.04
N ARG A 5 -17.00 -7.13 -25.88
CA ARG A 5 -17.16 -8.58 -25.70
C ARG A 5 -16.38 -9.08 -24.49
N LEU A 6 -17.05 -9.55 -23.46
CA LEU A 6 -16.42 -10.05 -22.24
C LEU A 6 -16.41 -11.59 -22.22
N PRO A 7 -15.35 -12.22 -21.67
CA PRO A 7 -15.38 -13.65 -21.39
C PRO A 7 -16.46 -13.95 -20.34
N VAL A 8 -17.44 -14.78 -20.68
CA VAL A 8 -18.56 -15.15 -19.80
C VAL A 8 -18.63 -16.66 -19.59
N ARG A 9 -19.10 -17.07 -18.42
CA ARG A 9 -19.42 -18.47 -18.09
C ARG A 9 -20.73 -18.49 -17.32
N ARG A 10 -21.74 -19.20 -17.85
CA ARG A 10 -23.11 -19.22 -17.30
C ARG A 10 -23.69 -17.81 -17.19
N ASP A 11 -23.55 -17.03 -18.28
CA ASP A 11 -24.01 -15.64 -18.42
C ASP A 11 -23.46 -14.63 -17.41
N GLU A 12 -22.44 -15.00 -16.64
CA GLU A 12 -21.70 -14.07 -15.79
C GLU A 12 -20.29 -13.81 -16.32
N PRO A 13 -19.77 -12.57 -16.18
CA PRO A 13 -18.36 -12.29 -16.46
C PRO A 13 -17.44 -13.22 -15.68
N LEU A 14 -16.51 -13.86 -16.39
CA LEU A 14 -15.58 -14.83 -15.82
C LEU A 14 -14.53 -14.17 -14.90
N TYR A 15 -14.20 -12.90 -15.16
CA TYR A 15 -13.16 -12.15 -14.46
C TYR A 15 -13.75 -11.00 -13.62
N LEU A 16 -13.06 -9.87 -13.48
CA LEU A 16 -13.50 -8.75 -12.63
C LEU A 16 -14.92 -8.29 -13.03
N LYS A 17 -15.82 -8.19 -12.06
CA LYS A 17 -17.19 -7.69 -12.22
C LYS A 17 -17.55 -6.72 -11.10
N SER A 18 -18.41 -5.75 -11.40
CA SER A 18 -19.05 -4.95 -10.35
C SER A 18 -20.10 -5.78 -9.62
N ASN A 19 -20.48 -5.33 -8.42
CA ASN A 19 -21.68 -5.83 -7.76
C ASN A 19 -22.96 -5.29 -8.41
N SER A 20 -22.86 -4.16 -9.12
CA SER A 20 -23.94 -3.63 -9.95
C SER A 20 -23.94 -4.35 -11.30
N THR A 21 -25.09 -4.89 -11.70
CA THR A 21 -25.28 -5.52 -13.01
C THR A 21 -25.25 -4.52 -14.17
N LEU A 22 -25.28 -3.22 -13.88
CA LEU A 22 -25.25 -2.13 -14.86
C LEU A 22 -23.84 -1.56 -15.06
N GLU A 23 -22.86 -1.96 -14.24
CA GLU A 23 -21.51 -1.40 -14.27
C GLU A 23 -20.50 -2.37 -14.90
N PHE A 24 -20.16 -2.11 -16.16
CA PHE A 24 -19.19 -2.92 -16.92
C PHE A 24 -17.79 -2.30 -17.00
N TRP A 25 -17.62 -1.06 -16.52
CA TRP A 25 -16.34 -0.35 -16.58
C TRP A 25 -15.17 -1.13 -15.92
N PRO A 26 -15.33 -1.87 -14.79
CA PRO A 26 -14.22 -2.62 -14.22
C PRO A 26 -13.78 -3.77 -15.14
N SER A 27 -14.75 -4.49 -15.71
CA SER A 27 -14.51 -5.60 -16.62
C SER A 27 -13.83 -5.14 -17.91
N LEU A 28 -14.26 -3.99 -18.46
CA LEU A 28 -13.65 -3.39 -19.65
C LEU A 28 -12.24 -2.86 -19.36
N LEU A 29 -12.01 -2.28 -18.18
CA LEU A 29 -10.69 -1.83 -17.75
C LEU A 29 -9.72 -3.00 -17.62
N GLU A 30 -10.15 -4.10 -16.99
CA GLU A 30 -9.34 -5.31 -16.89
C GLU A 30 -9.06 -5.90 -18.28
N LYS A 31 -10.03 -5.90 -19.19
CA LYS A 31 -9.84 -6.33 -20.59
C LYS A 31 -8.79 -5.49 -21.31
N ALA A 32 -8.86 -4.17 -21.18
CA ALA A 32 -7.86 -3.28 -21.75
C ALA A 32 -6.46 -3.57 -21.20
N TYR A 33 -6.37 -3.87 -19.91
CA TYR A 33 -5.12 -4.23 -19.27
C TYR A 33 -4.60 -5.61 -19.70
N ALA A 34 -5.47 -6.62 -19.80
CA ALA A 34 -5.15 -7.94 -20.35
C ALA A 34 -4.60 -7.82 -21.77
N LYS A 35 -5.25 -7.02 -22.63
CA LYS A 35 -4.79 -6.74 -24.00
C LYS A 35 -3.41 -6.11 -24.01
N ALA A 36 -3.15 -5.13 -23.14
CA ALA A 36 -1.84 -4.48 -23.03
C ALA A 36 -0.74 -5.43 -22.50
N LYS A 37 -1.11 -6.47 -21.74
CA LYS A 37 -0.19 -7.50 -21.26
C LYS A 37 -0.07 -8.71 -22.19
N GLY A 38 -0.97 -8.87 -23.15
CA GLY A 38 -0.97 -9.95 -24.15
C GLY A 38 -2.05 -11.01 -23.91
N SER A 39 -2.47 -11.28 -22.68
CA SER A 39 -3.62 -12.14 -22.37
C SER A 39 -4.13 -11.97 -20.93
N TYR A 40 -5.33 -12.48 -20.65
CA TYR A 40 -5.88 -12.55 -19.28
C TYR A 40 -5.03 -13.43 -18.36
N GLU A 41 -4.42 -14.51 -18.86
CA GLU A 41 -3.58 -15.41 -18.07
C GLU A 41 -2.33 -14.73 -17.52
N GLN A 42 -1.84 -13.69 -18.20
CA GLN A 42 -0.70 -12.91 -17.74
C GLN A 42 -1.06 -11.94 -16.60
N LEU A 43 -2.36 -11.73 -16.35
CA LEU A 43 -2.84 -10.97 -15.20
C LEU A 43 -2.77 -11.84 -13.94
N ASN A 44 -1.62 -11.81 -13.25
CA ASN A 44 -1.47 -12.46 -11.95
C ASN A 44 -2.42 -11.82 -10.91
N HIS A 45 -3.53 -12.48 -10.55
CA HIS A 45 -4.36 -12.20 -9.36
C HIS A 45 -4.21 -10.79 -8.76
N TRP A 46 -4.88 -9.77 -9.36
CA TRP A 46 -5.01 -8.36 -8.92
C TRP A 46 -3.72 -7.55 -8.66
N ALA A 47 -2.58 -8.21 -8.48
CA ALA A 47 -1.28 -7.63 -8.20
C ALA A 47 -0.74 -6.71 -9.30
N PRO A 48 -1.07 -6.85 -10.60
CA PRO A 48 -0.45 -6.01 -11.64
C PRO A 48 -1.17 -4.69 -11.92
N LEU A 49 -2.46 -4.50 -11.62
CA LEU A 49 -3.06 -3.15 -11.64
C LEU A 49 -2.54 -2.34 -10.45
N MET A 50 -2.48 -3.01 -9.30
CA MET A 50 -1.81 -2.53 -8.11
C MET A 50 -0.33 -2.27 -8.36
N ALA A 51 0.46 -3.18 -8.93
CA ALA A 51 1.88 -2.93 -9.18
C ALA A 51 2.16 -1.94 -10.33
N ALA A 52 1.15 -1.62 -11.16
CA ALA A 52 1.25 -0.59 -12.20
C ALA A 52 0.95 0.82 -11.66
N LEU A 53 0.09 0.95 -10.63
CA LEU A 53 -0.31 2.23 -10.02
C LEU A 53 0.30 2.47 -8.64
N SER A 54 0.59 1.40 -7.92
CA SER A 54 1.21 1.36 -6.60
C SER A 54 2.68 1.05 -6.73
N SER A 55 3.42 1.77 -5.92
CA SER A 55 4.81 1.55 -5.71
C SER A 55 4.98 0.96 -4.30
N ARG A 56 5.61 -0.21 -4.19
CA ARG A 56 5.82 -0.87 -2.88
C ARG A 56 6.81 -0.06 -2.06
N VAL A 57 6.34 0.48 -0.94
CA VAL A 57 7.13 1.37 -0.11
C VAL A 57 7.66 0.62 1.10
N GLY A 58 8.95 0.79 1.39
CA GLY A 58 9.51 0.52 2.71
C GLY A 58 9.77 1.84 3.44
N PHE A 59 9.15 2.04 4.61
CA PHE A 59 9.50 3.14 5.50
C PHE A 59 10.80 2.79 6.25
N ARG A 60 11.79 3.66 6.19
CA ARG A 60 13.11 3.41 6.79
C ARG A 60 13.26 4.24 8.06
N ASN A 61 12.70 3.75 9.16
CA ASN A 61 12.85 4.42 10.45
C ASN A 61 13.79 3.61 11.35
N GLY A 62 14.82 4.27 11.90
CA GLY A 62 15.74 3.68 12.86
C GLY A 62 15.07 3.47 14.23
N GLY A 63 15.10 2.23 14.75
CA GLY A 63 14.74 1.93 16.14
C GLY A 63 13.24 1.96 16.53
N ARG A 64 12.96 1.76 17.83
CA ARG A 64 11.59 1.75 18.41
C ARG A 64 10.84 3.08 18.26
N ALA A 65 11.55 4.21 18.27
CA ALA A 65 10.99 5.53 17.95
C ALA A 65 10.47 5.60 16.50
N GLY A 66 11.11 4.86 15.59
CA GLY A 66 10.74 4.83 14.17
C GLY A 66 9.37 4.22 13.85
N CYS A 67 8.87 3.29 14.67
CA CYS A 67 7.51 2.77 14.50
C CYS A 67 6.45 3.81 14.85
N ARG A 68 6.74 4.74 15.78
CA ARG A 68 5.85 5.86 16.10
C ARG A 68 5.78 6.87 14.96
N GLN A 69 6.84 6.96 14.16
CA GLN A 69 6.94 7.89 13.03
C GLN A 69 6.24 7.36 11.77
N ALA A 70 6.20 6.04 11.58
CA ALA A 70 5.58 5.40 10.41
C ALA A 70 4.08 5.72 10.25
N ILE A 71 3.37 6.00 11.34
CA ILE A 71 1.96 6.41 11.26
C ILE A 71 1.82 7.84 10.71
N PHE A 72 2.77 8.72 11.02
CA PHE A 72 2.83 10.08 10.48
C PHE A 72 3.23 10.07 9.01
N ASP A 73 4.07 9.13 8.59
CA ASP A 73 4.40 8.95 7.18
C ASP A 73 3.17 8.50 6.37
N VAL A 74 2.34 7.59 6.93
CA VAL A 74 1.04 7.22 6.35
C VAL A 74 0.10 8.42 6.29
N LEU A 75 0.01 9.20 7.38
CA LEU A 75 -0.81 10.42 7.41
C LEU A 75 -0.36 11.44 6.35
N ARG A 76 0.95 11.64 6.19
CA ARG A 76 1.53 12.51 5.15
C ARG A 76 1.17 12.01 3.77
N ALA A 77 1.30 10.71 3.51
CA ALA A 77 0.91 10.11 2.24
C ALA A 77 -0.58 10.33 1.93
N LEU A 78 -1.47 10.13 2.91
CA LEU A 78 -2.91 10.35 2.74
C LEU A 78 -3.24 11.82 2.45
N ARG A 79 -2.58 12.77 3.13
CA ARG A 79 -2.79 14.22 2.95
C ARG A 79 -2.41 14.72 1.56
N VAL A 80 -1.39 14.12 0.94
CA VAL A 80 -1.00 14.44 -0.45
C VAL A 80 -1.96 13.81 -1.47
N GLY A 81 -2.98 13.06 -1.02
CA GLY A 81 -3.96 12.41 -1.89
C GLY A 81 -3.52 11.02 -2.37
N ASN A 82 -2.49 10.43 -1.75
CA ASN A 82 -2.07 9.08 -2.11
C ASN A 82 -3.06 8.04 -1.57
N ILE A 83 -3.25 6.96 -2.33
CA ILE A 83 -3.99 5.79 -1.85
C ILE A 83 -3.01 4.84 -1.19
N VAL A 84 -3.16 4.62 0.12
CA VAL A 84 -2.34 3.68 0.88
C VAL A 84 -3.11 2.37 1.03
N LEU A 85 -2.48 1.26 0.62
CA LEU A 85 -3.07 -0.06 0.58
C LEU A 85 -2.23 -1.05 1.37
N ALA A 86 -2.89 -1.96 2.05
CA ALA A 86 -2.30 -2.95 2.93
C ALA A 86 -2.91 -4.31 2.64
N SER A 87 -2.12 -5.38 2.73
CA SER A 87 -2.62 -6.75 2.63
C SER A 87 -1.88 -7.67 3.59
N PRO A 88 -2.58 -8.53 4.35
CA PRO A 88 -1.94 -9.48 5.25
C PRO A 88 -1.09 -10.50 4.45
N PRO A 89 0.22 -10.64 4.70
CA PRO A 89 1.08 -11.51 3.90
C PRO A 89 1.14 -12.96 4.45
N PRO A 90 0.77 -14.00 3.67
CA PRO A 90 1.02 -15.39 4.06
C PRO A 90 2.40 -15.85 3.57
N LYS A 91 3.43 -15.84 4.45
CA LYS A 91 4.79 -16.27 4.06
C LYS A 91 5.38 -17.37 4.93
N THR A 92 5.12 -17.37 6.24
CA THR A 92 5.69 -18.34 7.18
C THR A 92 4.61 -19.07 7.99
N ARG A 93 4.99 -20.12 8.72
CA ARG A 93 4.07 -20.84 9.63
C ARG A 93 3.50 -19.93 10.71
N GLU A 94 4.33 -19.07 11.30
CA GLU A 94 3.88 -18.05 12.25
C GLU A 94 2.85 -17.10 11.64
N ASP A 95 2.97 -16.79 10.35
CA ASP A 95 2.01 -15.92 9.66
C ASP A 95 0.67 -16.59 9.58
N LYS A 96 0.63 -17.89 9.28
CA LYS A 96 -0.62 -18.64 9.21
C LYS A 96 -1.39 -18.60 10.54
N LEU A 97 -0.68 -18.73 11.67
CA LEU A 97 -1.30 -18.64 13.00
C LEU A 97 -1.85 -17.23 13.27
N ARG A 98 -1.07 -16.18 12.99
CA ARG A 98 -1.53 -14.79 13.14
C ARG A 98 -2.69 -14.45 12.20
N LEU A 99 -2.71 -15.04 11.01
CA LEU A 99 -3.76 -14.86 10.02
C LEU A 99 -5.04 -15.60 10.41
N ALA A 100 -4.93 -16.75 11.09
CA ALA A 100 -6.08 -17.42 11.70
C ALA A 100 -6.69 -16.54 12.81
N GLU A 101 -5.86 -16.03 13.72
CA GLU A 101 -6.29 -15.07 14.74
C GLU A 101 -6.92 -13.80 14.12
N ALA A 102 -6.30 -13.25 13.08
CA ALA A 102 -6.85 -12.10 12.35
C ALA A 102 -8.23 -12.40 11.76
N SER A 103 -8.41 -13.61 11.23
CA SER A 103 -9.68 -14.07 10.66
C SER A 103 -10.77 -14.23 11.70
N GLU A 104 -10.43 -14.70 12.90
CA GLU A 104 -11.36 -14.75 14.04
C GLU A 104 -11.80 -13.34 14.46
N LEU A 105 -10.90 -12.36 14.34
CA LEU A 105 -11.20 -10.95 14.60
C LEU A 105 -11.90 -10.22 13.43
N GLY A 106 -12.23 -10.93 12.35
CA GLY A 106 -12.97 -10.39 11.20
C GLY A 106 -12.13 -9.89 10.03
N LEU A 107 -10.79 -10.04 10.06
CA LEU A 107 -9.91 -9.68 8.94
C LEU A 107 -9.80 -10.80 7.90
N GLN A 108 -9.89 -10.43 6.62
CA GLN A 108 -9.82 -11.36 5.50
C GLN A 108 -8.37 -11.48 5.01
N VAL A 109 -7.81 -12.68 5.19
CA VAL A 109 -6.40 -13.04 4.97
C VAL A 109 -5.90 -12.86 3.52
N LYS A 110 -6.79 -12.65 2.55
CA LYS A 110 -6.45 -12.50 1.13
C LYS A 110 -6.96 -11.21 0.50
N HIS A 111 -7.53 -10.32 1.31
CA HIS A 111 -8.10 -9.07 0.84
C HIS A 111 -7.06 -7.94 0.86
N ILE A 112 -7.42 -6.87 0.16
CA ILE A 112 -6.68 -5.62 0.15
C ILE A 112 -7.49 -4.60 0.94
N TYR A 113 -6.83 -3.95 1.87
CA TYR A 113 -7.40 -2.91 2.70
C TYR A 113 -6.82 -1.56 2.31
N ARG A 114 -7.66 -0.57 2.06
CA ARG A 114 -7.26 0.82 1.93
C ARG A 114 -7.19 1.45 3.30
N VAL A 115 -6.06 2.05 3.64
CA VAL A 115 -5.98 2.98 4.77
C VAL A 115 -6.66 4.28 4.33
N THR A 116 -7.65 4.70 5.09
CA THR A 116 -8.41 5.93 4.80
C THR A 116 -7.95 7.05 5.71
N GLN A 117 -7.71 6.77 7.00
CA GLN A 117 -7.42 7.77 8.02
C GLN A 117 -6.50 7.24 9.12
N VAL A 118 -5.94 8.20 9.86
CA VAL A 118 -5.09 7.99 11.03
C VAL A 118 -5.51 8.99 12.10
N ALA A 119 -5.62 8.54 13.34
CA ALA A 119 -5.85 9.42 14.49
C ALA A 119 -4.83 9.15 15.60
N ASN A 120 -4.33 10.21 16.22
CA ASN A 120 -3.45 10.12 17.38
C ASN A 120 -4.14 10.80 18.57
N LEU A 121 -4.64 9.99 19.50
CA LEU A 121 -5.43 10.45 20.65
C LEU A 121 -4.56 10.77 21.88
N GLY A 122 -3.23 10.82 21.72
CA GLY A 122 -2.29 11.00 22.83
C GLY A 122 -2.10 9.73 23.67
N GLN A 123 -1.21 9.77 24.66
CA GLN A 123 -0.94 8.64 25.59
C GLN A 123 -0.73 7.28 24.90
N GLU A 124 -0.04 7.27 23.76
CA GLU A 124 0.21 6.07 22.93
C GLU A 124 -1.04 5.42 22.31
N ARG A 125 -2.17 6.11 22.30
CA ARG A 125 -3.42 5.66 21.67
C ARG A 125 -3.47 6.13 20.22
N GLN A 126 -2.86 5.33 19.35
CA GLN A 126 -2.85 5.56 17.92
C GLN A 126 -3.86 4.64 17.23
N LEU A 127 -4.71 5.23 16.40
CA LEU A 127 -5.74 4.55 15.61
C LEU A 127 -5.45 4.67 14.12
N ILE A 128 -5.86 3.64 13.40
CA ILE A 128 -5.82 3.64 11.94
C ILE A 128 -7.15 3.10 11.43
N ARG A 129 -7.68 3.78 10.42
CA ARG A 129 -8.93 3.40 9.77
C ARG A 129 -8.62 2.68 8.47
N VAL A 130 -9.20 1.51 8.30
CA VAL A 130 -9.03 0.69 7.10
C VAL A 130 -10.37 0.31 6.51
N LYS A 131 -10.41 0.19 5.18
CA LYS A 131 -11.58 -0.22 4.41
C LYS A 131 -11.22 -1.38 3.51
N ASP A 132 -12.00 -2.45 3.55
CA ASP A 132 -11.85 -3.59 2.64
C ASP A 132 -12.25 -3.16 1.22
N CYS A 133 -11.33 -3.34 0.26
CA CYS A 133 -11.56 -3.01 -1.15
C CYS A 133 -12.15 -4.19 -1.94
N SER A 134 -12.20 -5.40 -1.37
CA SER A 134 -12.47 -6.64 -2.10
C SER A 134 -13.94 -7.06 -2.12
N LYS A 135 -14.82 -6.53 -1.25
CA LYS A 135 -16.26 -6.84 -1.26
C LYS A 135 -17.13 -5.69 -0.74
N SER A 136 -18.43 -5.77 -1.08
CA SER A 136 -19.54 -4.97 -0.51
C SER A 136 -19.97 -5.41 0.90
N SER A 137 -19.41 -6.51 1.43
CA SER A 137 -19.72 -6.98 2.78
C SER A 137 -18.93 -6.19 3.82
N VAL A 138 -19.62 -5.66 4.83
CA VAL A 138 -19.01 -4.97 5.98
C VAL A 138 -18.03 -5.93 6.66
N SER A 139 -16.74 -5.63 6.61
CA SER A 139 -15.76 -6.30 7.47
C SER A 139 -16.10 -5.91 8.90
N ILE A 140 -16.55 -6.87 9.72
CA ILE A 140 -16.89 -6.63 11.12
C ILE A 140 -15.64 -6.90 11.94
N TRP A 141 -14.75 -5.92 11.97
CA TRP A 141 -13.64 -5.96 12.93
C TRP A 141 -14.21 -6.01 14.34
N ILE A 142 -13.83 -7.01 15.12
CA ILE A 142 -14.24 -7.19 16.53
C ILE A 142 -13.08 -7.07 17.51
N GLY A 143 -11.88 -6.75 17.01
CA GLY A 143 -10.71 -6.48 17.83
C GLY A 143 -10.71 -5.06 18.38
N ALA A 144 -9.53 -4.57 18.76
CA ALA A 144 -9.45 -3.29 19.43
C ALA A 144 -9.96 -2.13 18.58
N TRP A 145 -10.89 -1.36 19.15
CA TRP A 145 -11.53 -0.15 18.63
C TRP A 145 -12.64 -0.44 17.64
N HIS A 146 -13.21 -1.65 17.72
CA HIS A 146 -14.49 -1.93 17.09
C HIS A 146 -15.61 -1.01 17.65
N PRO A 147 -16.73 -0.82 16.95
CA PRO A 147 -17.72 0.22 17.32
C PRO A 147 -18.35 0.11 18.73
N LYS A 148 -18.37 -1.09 19.33
CA LYS A 148 -18.97 -1.35 20.66
C LYS A 148 -17.94 -1.50 21.77
N ASP A 149 -16.69 -1.13 21.49
CA ASP A 149 -15.57 -1.31 22.41
C ASP A 149 -15.62 -0.33 23.59
N ALA A 150 -15.37 -0.81 24.81
CA ALA A 150 -15.36 0.03 26.00
C ALA A 150 -14.26 1.12 25.98
N ARG A 151 -13.22 0.97 25.15
CA ARG A 151 -12.17 2.00 24.99
C ARG A 151 -12.71 3.33 24.46
N TRP A 152 -13.81 3.31 23.71
CA TRP A 152 -14.48 4.53 23.23
C TRP A 152 -15.03 5.39 24.38
N SER A 153 -15.40 4.78 25.50
CA SER A 153 -15.92 5.53 26.67
C SER A 153 -14.88 6.47 27.30
N SER A 154 -13.59 6.26 27.02
CA SER A 154 -12.51 7.11 27.50
C SER A 154 -12.19 8.30 26.58
N ILE A 155 -12.86 8.38 25.43
CA ILE A 155 -12.63 9.43 24.43
C ILE A 155 -13.72 10.50 24.58
N PRO A 156 -13.36 11.80 24.61
CA PRO A 156 -14.33 12.89 24.62
C PRO A 156 -15.32 12.76 23.46
N GLU A 157 -16.60 13.02 23.73
CA GLU A 157 -17.69 12.87 22.75
C GLU A 157 -17.45 13.72 21.48
N GLU A 158 -16.83 14.89 21.60
CA GLU A 158 -16.47 15.76 20.48
C GLU A 158 -15.54 15.04 19.48
N ILE A 159 -14.46 14.43 19.98
CA ILE A 159 -13.47 13.69 19.18
C ILE A 159 -14.10 12.40 18.65
N ARG A 160 -14.92 11.74 19.47
CA ARG A 160 -15.64 10.53 19.04
C ARG A 160 -16.55 10.83 17.86
N ARG A 161 -17.32 11.93 17.92
CA ARG A 161 -18.22 12.34 16.82
C ARG A 161 -17.44 12.63 15.54
N GLU A 162 -16.26 13.25 15.63
CA GLU A 162 -15.37 13.47 14.48
C GLU A 162 -14.97 12.12 13.85
N LEU A 163 -14.47 11.17 14.66
CA LEU A 163 -14.07 9.84 14.20
C LEU A 163 -15.24 8.97 13.70
N ASP A 164 -16.42 9.09 14.30
CA ASP A 164 -17.62 8.31 13.98
C ASP A 164 -18.33 8.85 12.72
N SER A 165 -18.37 10.17 12.51
CA SER A 165 -19.05 10.81 11.37
C SER A 165 -18.57 10.30 10.00
N GLU A 166 -17.32 9.84 9.93
CA GLU A 166 -16.69 9.34 8.71
C GLU A 166 -16.71 7.80 8.62
N THR A 167 -17.21 7.11 9.65
CA THR A 167 -17.08 5.66 9.81
C THR A 167 -18.28 4.87 9.30
N PHE A 168 -19.49 5.42 9.35
CA PHE A 168 -20.71 4.60 9.23
C PHE A 168 -21.23 4.34 7.81
N HIS A 169 -20.73 5.03 6.77
CA HIS A 169 -21.35 4.95 5.44
C HIS A 169 -20.57 4.17 4.39
N ASP A 170 -19.27 3.94 4.57
CA ASP A 170 -18.42 3.41 3.49
C ASP A 170 -17.90 1.98 3.73
N GLY A 171 -18.24 1.35 4.86
CA GLY A 171 -17.81 0.00 5.23
C GLY A 171 -16.38 -0.13 5.79
N GLY A 172 -15.73 0.98 6.13
CA GLY A 172 -14.45 0.99 6.85
C GLY A 172 -14.60 0.92 8.37
N PHE A 173 -13.53 0.52 9.06
CA PHE A 173 -13.51 0.39 10.53
C PHE A 173 -12.20 0.92 11.11
N TRP A 174 -12.28 1.36 12.37
CA TRP A 174 -11.13 1.73 13.18
C TRP A 174 -10.50 0.51 13.83
N MET A 175 -9.17 0.50 13.91
CA MET A 175 -8.43 -0.48 14.70
C MET A 175 -7.24 0.16 15.40
N ALA A 176 -6.74 -0.49 16.46
CA ALA A 176 -5.49 -0.09 17.08
C ALA A 176 -4.34 -0.13 16.06
N TYR A 177 -3.50 0.90 16.03
CA TYR A 177 -2.32 0.91 15.15
C TYR A 177 -1.37 -0.26 15.46
N GLY A 178 -1.29 -0.69 16.73
CA GLY A 178 -0.55 -1.88 17.12
C GLY A 178 -1.05 -3.16 16.44
N ASP A 179 -2.36 -3.35 16.36
CA ASP A 179 -2.99 -4.49 15.68
C ASP A 179 -2.76 -4.41 14.17
N PHE A 180 -2.83 -3.21 13.61
CA PHE A 180 -2.47 -3.00 12.20
C PHE A 180 -1.04 -3.45 11.91
N LEU A 181 -0.07 -3.03 12.70
CA LEU A 181 1.33 -3.47 12.55
C LEU A 181 1.49 -4.99 12.71
N LYS A 182 0.72 -5.60 13.63
CA LYS A 182 0.73 -7.04 13.91
C LYS A 182 0.19 -7.85 12.72
N TYR A 183 -1.01 -7.56 12.26
CA TYR A 183 -1.72 -8.37 11.25
C TYR A 183 -1.35 -8.03 9.81
N PHE A 184 -1.08 -6.75 9.54
CA PHE A 184 -0.50 -6.30 8.27
C PHE A 184 1.02 -6.31 8.31
N LYS A 185 1.59 -7.07 9.26
CA LYS A 185 2.97 -7.56 9.26
C LYS A 185 4.04 -6.52 8.90
N VAL A 186 3.90 -5.33 9.47
CA VAL A 186 4.93 -4.30 9.45
C VAL A 186 6.02 -4.75 10.43
N LYS A 187 6.95 -5.58 9.97
CA LYS A 187 7.99 -6.16 10.84
C LYS A 187 8.78 -5.03 11.52
N LYS A 188 8.84 -5.07 12.86
CA LYS A 188 9.88 -4.47 13.71
C LYS A 188 11.22 -5.20 13.49
N ALA A 189 11.83 -5.05 12.32
CA ALA A 189 13.26 -5.33 12.19
C ALA A 189 13.98 -4.00 12.29
N THR A 190 15.04 -3.95 13.09
CA THR A 190 15.79 -2.76 13.53
C THR A 190 16.33 -1.87 12.39
N PHE A 191 16.16 -2.29 11.14
CA PHE A 191 16.27 -1.48 9.93
C PHE A 191 15.19 -1.99 8.93
N CYS A 192 14.37 -1.09 8.41
CA CYS A 192 13.34 -1.28 7.38
C CYS A 192 12.00 -1.89 7.84
N VAL A 193 10.93 -1.08 7.73
CA VAL A 193 9.57 -1.56 7.45
C VAL A 193 9.62 -2.29 6.11
N GLN A 194 9.77 -3.62 6.15
CA GLN A 194 9.74 -4.43 4.95
C GLN A 194 8.30 -4.75 4.55
N LYS A 195 7.90 -4.25 3.36
CA LYS A 195 7.03 -4.94 2.39
C LYS A 195 5.57 -5.17 2.81
N THR A 196 4.85 -4.16 3.28
CA THR A 196 3.40 -4.34 3.56
C THR A 196 2.48 -3.19 3.18
N LEU A 197 3.04 -2.03 2.83
CA LEU A 197 2.25 -0.91 2.32
C LEU A 197 2.56 -0.67 0.84
N ASP A 198 1.49 -0.58 0.08
CA ASP A 198 1.42 -0.26 -1.33
C ASP A 198 0.87 1.16 -1.44
N ILE A 199 1.64 2.13 -1.96
CA ILE A 199 1.19 3.52 -2.07
C ILE A 199 1.01 3.85 -3.56
N CYS A 200 -0.23 4.16 -3.94
CA CYS A 200 -0.55 4.71 -5.24
C CYS A 200 -0.52 6.24 -5.17
N HIS A 201 0.35 6.85 -5.95
CA HIS A 201 0.41 8.30 -6.08
C HIS A 201 -0.64 8.75 -7.10
N ILE A 202 -1.69 9.44 -6.61
CA ILE A 202 -2.78 9.99 -7.43
C ILE A 202 -2.92 11.51 -7.18
N GLY A 203 -2.20 12.05 -6.20
CA GLY A 203 -2.25 13.45 -5.83
C GLY A 203 -1.64 14.38 -6.89
N ASN A 204 -2.32 15.49 -7.15
CA ASN A 204 -1.82 16.61 -7.94
C ASN A 204 -0.93 17.57 -7.13
N GLY A 205 -0.80 17.36 -5.81
CA GLY A 205 0.01 18.18 -4.90
C GLY A 205 1.50 17.83 -4.92
N ILE A 206 2.02 17.41 -6.07
CA ILE A 206 3.46 17.20 -6.26
C ILE A 206 4.02 18.52 -6.79
N ASP A 207 4.77 19.23 -5.96
CA ASP A 207 5.38 20.50 -6.35
C ASP A 207 6.37 20.33 -7.51
N SER A 208 7.08 19.19 -7.56
CA SER A 208 7.99 18.85 -8.65
C SER A 208 8.14 17.34 -8.85
N SER A 209 8.14 16.90 -10.10
CA SER A 209 8.35 15.50 -10.48
C SER A 209 9.47 15.37 -11.50
N ALA A 210 10.40 14.44 -11.25
CA ALA A 210 11.48 14.10 -12.17
C ALA A 210 11.48 12.59 -12.43
N SER A 211 11.73 12.20 -13.69
CA SER A 211 11.83 10.79 -14.07
C SER A 211 13.10 10.55 -14.87
N PHE A 212 13.87 9.54 -14.44
CA PHE A 212 15.10 9.13 -15.10
C PHE A 212 14.91 7.74 -15.69
N ARG A 213 15.26 7.58 -16.97
CA ARG A 213 15.26 6.27 -17.63
C ARG A 213 16.69 5.79 -17.81
N GLY A 214 16.98 4.61 -17.27
CA GLY A 214 18.27 3.96 -17.38
C GLY A 214 18.14 2.47 -17.67
N ARG A 215 19.28 1.79 -17.78
CA ARG A 215 19.37 0.34 -17.95
C ARG A 215 20.63 -0.19 -17.30
N TRP A 216 20.53 -1.44 -16.85
CA TRP A 216 21.65 -2.23 -16.39
C TRP A 216 22.08 -3.19 -17.50
N GLU A 217 23.32 -3.07 -17.92
CA GLU A 217 23.96 -3.89 -18.94
C GLU A 217 25.08 -4.71 -18.29
N ILE A 218 25.09 -6.00 -18.63
CA ILE A 218 26.13 -6.94 -18.19
C ILE A 218 27.48 -6.38 -18.65
N ASP A 219 28.50 -6.52 -17.81
CA ASP A 219 29.88 -6.07 -18.06
C ASP A 219 30.09 -4.55 -18.22
N HIS A 220 29.07 -3.73 -17.98
CA HIS A 220 29.19 -2.27 -18.05
C HIS A 220 28.79 -1.59 -16.74
N ASN A 221 27.50 -1.62 -16.39
CA ASN A 221 26.96 -0.88 -15.24
C ASN A 221 26.04 -1.73 -14.35
N ALA A 222 25.96 -3.05 -14.57
CA ALA A 222 25.23 -4.02 -13.75
C ALA A 222 25.95 -4.36 -12.42
N GLY A 223 26.25 -3.34 -11.62
CA GLY A 223 27.08 -3.43 -10.41
C GLY A 223 26.50 -4.21 -9.21
N GLY A 224 25.23 -4.63 -9.30
CA GLY A 224 24.58 -5.39 -8.24
C GLY A 224 24.26 -4.57 -6.99
N VAL A 225 24.00 -5.24 -5.87
CA VAL A 225 23.67 -4.63 -4.56
C VAL A 225 24.93 -4.52 -3.70
N LEU A 226 25.03 -3.46 -2.88
CA LEU A 226 26.12 -3.29 -1.91
C LEU A 226 26.14 -4.45 -0.90
N LYS A 227 26.96 -5.47 -1.18
CA LYS A 227 27.26 -6.62 -0.32
C LYS A 227 28.76 -6.92 -0.37
N GLY A 228 29.56 -6.08 0.28
CA GLY A 228 31.00 -6.27 0.43
C GLY A 228 31.86 -5.76 -0.74
N ASP A 229 31.38 -5.82 -1.98
CA ASP A 229 32.09 -5.26 -3.14
C ASP A 229 31.56 -3.86 -3.51
N PHE A 230 32.22 -2.83 -2.98
CA PHE A 230 31.90 -1.44 -3.30
C PHE A 230 32.27 -1.07 -4.74
N ARG A 231 33.36 -1.63 -5.29
CA ARG A 231 33.85 -1.26 -6.62
C ARG A 231 32.84 -1.62 -7.67
N ASN A 232 32.32 -2.84 -7.64
CA ASN A 232 31.28 -3.23 -8.59
C ASN A 232 29.99 -2.42 -8.36
N TYR A 233 29.56 -2.24 -7.11
CA TYR A 233 28.36 -1.47 -6.77
C TYR A 233 28.39 -0.02 -7.32
N ALA A 234 29.55 0.64 -7.28
CA ALA A 234 29.71 2.02 -7.74
C ALA A 234 29.46 2.22 -9.24
N HIS A 235 29.52 1.15 -10.05
CA HIS A 235 29.23 1.20 -11.48
C HIS A 235 27.73 1.32 -11.79
N ASN A 236 26.83 1.11 -10.82
CA ASN A 236 25.40 1.34 -11.04
C ASN A 236 25.13 2.80 -11.43
N PRO A 237 24.10 3.09 -12.25
CA PRO A 237 23.69 4.46 -12.54
C PRO A 237 23.41 5.25 -11.25
N GLN A 238 23.99 6.44 -11.16
CA GLN A 238 23.86 7.35 -10.02
C GLN A 238 23.02 8.56 -10.40
N CYS A 239 22.24 9.08 -9.47
CA CYS A 239 21.48 10.31 -9.63
C CYS A 239 21.67 11.18 -8.39
N PHE A 240 21.77 12.49 -8.60
CA PHE A 240 21.82 13.47 -7.52
C PHE A 240 20.41 14.02 -7.31
N ILE A 241 19.98 14.12 -6.06
CA ILE A 241 18.69 14.67 -5.66
C ILE A 241 18.97 15.76 -4.65
N GLN A 242 18.64 16.98 -5.01
CA GLN A 242 18.74 18.15 -4.13
C GLN A 242 17.35 18.47 -3.58
N LEU A 243 17.28 18.79 -2.30
CA LEU A 243 16.04 19.09 -1.59
C LEU A 243 16.19 20.44 -0.89
N ASP A 244 15.64 21.49 -1.50
CA ASP A 244 15.83 22.87 -1.03
C ASP A 244 14.59 23.49 -0.37
N ASP A 245 13.41 22.87 -0.52
CA ASP A 245 12.15 23.40 -0.01
C ASP A 245 11.60 22.53 1.14
N PRO A 246 11.76 22.94 2.41
CA PRO A 246 11.28 22.20 3.56
C PRO A 246 9.76 22.29 3.71
N ASP A 247 9.13 21.19 4.13
CA ASP A 247 7.68 21.17 4.37
C ASP A 247 7.35 22.10 5.54
N TYR A 248 6.58 23.17 5.27
CA TYR A 248 6.16 24.15 6.27
C TYR A 248 5.37 23.54 7.44
N ARG A 249 4.79 22.35 7.26
CA ARG A 249 4.08 21.61 8.32
C ARG A 249 4.97 20.60 9.05
N ASP A 250 6.21 20.36 8.60
CA ASP A 250 7.15 19.51 9.33
C ASP A 250 7.79 20.32 10.48
N PRO A 251 7.58 19.91 11.73
CA PRO A 251 8.09 20.65 12.90
C PRO A 251 9.61 20.71 12.97
N LEU A 252 10.31 19.91 12.14
CA LEU A 252 11.76 19.89 12.03
C LEU A 252 12.26 20.58 10.75
N SER A 253 11.37 21.24 9.99
CA SER A 253 11.71 21.93 8.74
C SER A 253 12.49 21.05 7.76
N ARG A 254 12.06 19.79 7.57
CA ARG A 254 12.70 18.86 6.64
C ARG A 254 11.96 18.81 5.32
N CYS A 255 12.72 18.59 4.25
CA CYS A 255 12.19 18.24 2.95
C CYS A 255 11.72 16.78 2.93
N SER A 256 10.74 16.47 2.07
CA SER A 256 10.28 15.09 1.86
C SER A 256 10.42 14.72 0.39
N ALA A 257 10.96 13.53 0.10
CA ALA A 257 11.03 13.04 -1.28
C ALA A 257 10.56 11.59 -1.40
N ILE A 258 9.92 11.30 -2.53
CA ILE A 258 9.46 9.96 -2.87
C ILE A 258 10.27 9.46 -4.06
N ILE A 259 11.03 8.39 -3.84
CA ILE A 259 11.88 7.81 -4.87
C ILE A 259 11.34 6.45 -5.25
N SER A 260 10.89 6.33 -6.50
CA SER A 260 10.39 5.09 -7.07
C SER A 260 11.33 4.56 -8.15
N LEU A 261 11.77 3.31 -7.98
CA LEU A 261 12.54 2.60 -8.99
C LEU A 261 11.70 1.46 -9.59
N MET A 262 11.36 1.61 -10.88
CA MET A 262 10.57 0.65 -11.63
C MET A 262 11.38 0.01 -12.75
N GLN A 263 11.41 -1.33 -12.77
CA GLN A 263 12.03 -2.08 -13.85
C GLN A 263 11.07 -2.24 -15.03
N LYS A 264 11.38 -1.63 -16.18
CA LYS A 264 10.67 -1.88 -17.43
C LYS A 264 11.08 -3.24 -18.01
N ARG A 265 10.11 -4.00 -18.49
CA ARG A 265 10.33 -5.35 -19.05
C ARG A 265 10.20 -5.34 -20.56
N LYS A 266 10.97 -6.22 -21.21
CA LYS A 266 10.70 -6.67 -22.57
C LYS A 266 9.67 -7.79 -22.49
N ASP A 267 8.76 -7.86 -23.46
CA ASP A 267 7.55 -8.72 -23.42
C ASP A 267 7.86 -10.22 -23.31
N HIS A 268 9.10 -10.64 -23.58
CA HIS A 268 9.53 -12.04 -23.60
C HIS A 268 10.08 -12.56 -22.26
N CYS A 269 10.16 -11.72 -21.22
CA CYS A 269 10.86 -12.07 -19.97
C CYS A 269 9.91 -12.69 -18.91
N ARG A 270 10.07 -14.00 -18.62
CA ARG A 270 9.22 -14.79 -17.69
C ARG A 270 9.50 -14.61 -16.19
N ALA A 271 10.62 -13.99 -15.78
CA ALA A 271 10.93 -13.75 -14.35
C ALA A 271 9.88 -12.81 -13.71
N LYS A 272 9.68 -12.75 -12.38
CA LYS A 272 8.75 -11.78 -11.71
C LYS A 272 9.41 -10.41 -11.43
N GLY A 273 8.69 -9.31 -11.67
CA GLY A 273 9.23 -7.95 -11.58
C GLY A 273 9.30 -7.47 -10.13
N LYS A 274 10.28 -6.61 -9.83
CA LYS A 274 10.40 -5.99 -8.50
C LYS A 274 10.41 -4.47 -8.66
N THR A 275 9.36 -3.81 -8.20
CA THR A 275 9.34 -2.36 -7.99
C THR A 275 9.72 -2.08 -6.55
N LYS A 276 10.59 -1.09 -6.32
CA LYS A 276 11.01 -0.68 -4.97
C LYS A 276 10.86 0.83 -4.84
N VAL A 277 10.26 1.26 -3.73
CA VAL A 277 10.13 2.67 -3.39
C VAL A 277 10.59 2.92 -1.99
N SER A 278 11.19 4.08 -1.80
CA SER A 278 11.70 4.55 -0.52
C SER A 278 11.33 6.03 -0.36
N TYR A 279 11.01 6.41 0.87
CA TYR A 279 10.90 7.81 1.26
C TYR A 279 12.24 8.23 1.87
N LEU A 280 12.68 9.44 1.53
CA LEU A 280 13.76 10.15 2.21
C LEU A 280 13.16 11.31 2.99
#